data_AF-A0A1V3P758-F1
#
_entry.id   AF-A0A1V3P758-F1
#
_cell.length_a   1.000
_cell.length_b   1.000
_cell.length_c   1.000
_cell.angle_alpha   90.00
_cell.angle_beta   90.00
_cell.angle_gamma   90.00
#
_symmetry.space_group_name_H-M   'P 1'
#
loop_
_entity.id
_entity.type
_entity.pdbx_description
1 polymer ?
#
loop_
_entity_poly.entity_id
_entity_poly.type
_entity_poly.pdbx_seq_one_letter_code
_entity_poly.pdbx_strand_id
1 'polypeptide(L)'
;MIRFSTLLTRAAVAIMLGSTLLLAGCHFGGTKGVTTASMQGQFDATIQAYKEGQFVVDGAVLSAVDLGSHFAYLKDQGKLPKTVLLQNSDDSKIRKIHLQYMARMQLDYGFRTYYDNKGTLMEINPQDTKARALQDHHERAPTPDAPPPQDHTPGAQY
;
A
#
# COMPACT_ATOMS: atom_id res chain seq x y z
N MET A 1 4.98 53.82 46.97
CA MET A 1 4.41 53.11 45.80
C MET A 1 5.54 52.77 44.82
N ILE A 2 5.44 51.63 44.12
CA ILE A 2 6.24 51.21 42.95
C ILE A 2 7.69 50.72 43.22
N ARG A 3 7.88 49.54 43.84
CA ARG A 3 9.15 48.76 43.70
C ARG A 3 9.01 47.24 43.58
N PHE A 4 7.81 46.69 43.74
CA PHE A 4 7.57 45.24 43.62
C PHE A 4 7.19 44.77 42.22
N SER A 5 6.88 45.71 41.30
CA SER A 5 6.35 45.36 39.97
C SER A 5 7.42 44.86 39.00
N THR A 6 8.67 45.32 39.10
CA THR A 6 9.70 45.03 38.07
C THR A 6 10.30 43.64 38.17
N LEU A 7 10.32 43.02 39.35
CA LEU A 7 10.82 41.65 39.55
C LEU A 7 9.80 40.60 39.08
N LEU A 8 8.51 40.84 39.32
CA LEU A 8 7.43 39.95 38.84
C LEU A 8 7.29 39.97 37.31
N THR A 9 7.46 41.12 36.66
CA THR A 9 7.38 41.22 35.20
C THR A 9 8.53 40.47 34.50
N ARG A 10 9.73 40.45 35.08
CA ARG A 10 10.88 39.72 34.49
C ARG A 10 10.74 38.20 34.62
N ALA A 11 10.14 37.73 35.71
CA ALA A 11 9.85 36.30 35.89
C ALA A 11 8.78 35.79 34.90
N ALA A 12 7.74 36.59 34.64
CA ALA A 12 6.67 36.22 33.71
C ALA A 12 7.16 36.09 32.25
N VAL A 13 8.07 36.97 31.81
CA VAL A 13 8.64 36.94 30.45
C VAL A 13 9.55 35.73 30.23
N ALA A 14 10.34 35.33 31.25
CA ALA A 14 11.21 34.16 31.17
C ALA A 14 10.44 32.84 31.06
N ILE A 15 9.27 32.74 31.70
CA ILE A 15 8.42 31.54 31.65
C ILE A 15 7.77 31.38 30.27
N MET A 16 7.28 32.47 29.67
CA MET A 16 6.66 32.43 28.33
C MET A 16 7.66 32.05 27.22
N LEU A 17 8.92 32.48 27.31
CA LEU A 17 9.98 32.11 26.35
C LEU A 17 10.52 30.68 26.56
N GLY A 18 10.39 30.12 27.77
CA GLY A 18 10.79 28.74 28.06
C GLY A 18 9.80 27.70 27.51
N SER A 19 8.51 28.04 27.44
CA SER A 19 7.46 27.10 26.98
C SER A 19 7.53 26.76 25.49
N THR A 20 8.12 27.61 24.65
CA THR A 20 8.21 27.35 23.21
C THR A 20 9.34 26.39 22.83
N LEU A 21 10.37 26.21 23.68
CA LEU A 21 11.47 25.27 23.40
C LEU A 21 11.14 23.82 23.75
N LEU A 22 10.22 23.58 24.70
CA LEU A 22 9.84 22.22 25.11
C LEU A 22 8.94 21.52 24.09
N LEU A 23 8.29 22.25 23.18
CA LEU A 23 7.43 21.67 22.15
C LEU A 23 8.18 21.24 20.87
N ALA A 24 9.44 21.66 20.70
CA ALA A 24 10.26 21.26 19.55
C ALA A 24 10.92 19.88 19.71
N GLY A 25 10.78 19.23 20.88
CA GLY A 25 11.46 17.97 21.21
C GLY A 25 10.72 16.68 20.87
N CYS A 26 9.44 16.73 20.47
CA CYS A 26 8.61 15.52 20.30
C CYS A 26 8.37 15.09 18.84
N HIS A 27 9.18 15.56 17.88
CA HIS A 27 9.01 15.19 16.47
C HIS A 27 10.23 14.51 15.82
N PHE A 28 11.22 14.10 16.62
CA PHE A 28 12.34 13.28 16.15
C PHE A 28 12.32 11.89 16.77
N GLY A 29 11.13 11.29 16.83
CA GLY A 29 10.96 9.85 17.04
C GLY A 29 11.36 9.11 15.77
N GLY A 30 12.67 9.02 15.49
CA GLY A 30 13.18 8.10 14.48
C GLY A 30 12.78 6.69 14.91
N THR A 31 11.78 6.12 14.24
CA THR A 31 11.43 4.71 14.41
C THR A 31 12.70 3.92 14.13
N LYS A 32 13.31 3.30 15.15
CA LYS A 32 14.33 2.29 14.94
C LYS A 32 13.73 1.28 13.97
N GLY A 33 14.24 1.23 12.75
CA GLY A 33 13.69 0.38 11.69
C GLY A 33 13.54 -1.03 12.23
N VAL A 34 12.31 -1.53 12.28
CA VAL A 34 12.05 -2.88 12.75
C VAL A 34 12.60 -3.83 11.69
N THR A 35 13.41 -4.79 12.11
CA THR A 35 13.98 -5.76 11.16
C THR A 35 12.93 -6.80 10.84
N THR A 36 12.84 -7.22 9.57
CA THR A 36 11.88 -8.25 9.12
C THR A 36 11.98 -9.53 9.95
N ALA A 37 13.21 -9.95 10.25
CA ALA A 37 13.49 -11.12 11.07
C ALA A 37 12.89 -11.03 12.49
N SER A 38 12.79 -9.82 13.08
CA SER A 38 12.18 -9.62 14.40
C SER A 38 10.64 -9.68 14.39
N MET A 39 10.02 -9.57 13.22
CA MET A 39 8.55 -9.62 13.05
C MET A 39 8.07 -10.92 12.40
N GLN A 40 8.99 -11.81 12.02
CA GLN A 40 8.65 -13.06 11.37
C GLN A 40 7.79 -13.93 12.31
N GLY A 41 6.58 -14.27 11.87
CA GLY A 41 5.56 -14.96 12.69
C GLY A 41 4.49 -14.05 13.31
N GLN A 42 4.57 -12.72 13.14
CA GLN A 42 3.52 -11.77 13.58
C GLN A 42 2.53 -11.41 12.47
N PHE A 43 2.70 -11.97 11.28
CA PHE A 43 1.82 -11.74 10.13
C PHE A 43 0.82 -12.89 10.00
N ASP A 44 -0.42 -12.56 9.67
CA ASP A 44 -1.48 -13.56 9.50
C ASP A 44 -1.22 -14.46 8.28
N ALA A 45 -0.54 -13.92 7.25
CA ALA A 45 -0.13 -14.67 6.07
C ALA A 45 1.26 -14.23 5.57
N THR A 46 2.00 -15.17 4.99
CA THR A 46 3.28 -14.90 4.31
C THR A 46 3.21 -15.36 2.86
N ILE A 47 3.62 -14.49 1.95
CA ILE A 47 3.60 -14.69 0.51
C ILE A 47 5.00 -14.43 -0.02
N GLN A 48 5.44 -15.26 -0.97
CA GLN A 48 6.76 -15.07 -1.58
C GLN A 48 6.62 -14.49 -2.99
N ALA A 49 7.51 -13.58 -3.37
CA ALA A 49 7.59 -13.10 -4.74
C ALA A 49 8.12 -14.19 -5.68
N TYR A 50 7.56 -14.30 -6.87
CA TYR A 50 8.02 -15.24 -7.90
C TYR A 50 8.42 -14.52 -9.19
N LYS A 51 8.58 -15.24 -10.29
CA LYS A 51 8.95 -14.67 -11.59
C LYS A 51 7.76 -13.89 -12.18
N GLU A 52 8.05 -12.86 -12.97
CA GLU A 52 7.03 -12.10 -13.73
C GLU A 52 5.85 -11.53 -12.92
N GLY A 53 6.06 -11.16 -11.65
CA GLY A 53 4.99 -10.61 -10.82
C GLY A 53 4.03 -11.64 -10.25
N GLN A 54 4.36 -12.93 -10.35
CA GLN A 54 3.66 -14.03 -9.71
C GLN A 54 4.05 -14.15 -8.24
N PHE A 55 3.34 -14.99 -7.50
CA PHE A 55 3.49 -15.18 -6.07
C PHE A 55 3.50 -16.65 -5.70
N VAL A 56 4.19 -17.02 -4.64
CA VAL A 56 4.10 -18.36 -4.04
C VAL A 56 3.31 -18.28 -2.74
N VAL A 57 2.26 -19.07 -2.64
CA VAL A 57 1.42 -19.24 -1.45
C VAL A 57 1.27 -20.73 -1.18
N ASP A 58 1.62 -21.17 0.03
CA ASP A 58 1.55 -22.59 0.44
C ASP A 58 2.22 -23.57 -0.55
N GLY A 59 3.30 -23.14 -1.20
CA GLY A 59 4.03 -23.92 -2.19
C GLY A 59 3.43 -23.91 -3.61
N ALA A 60 2.28 -23.26 -3.82
CA ALA A 60 1.68 -23.08 -5.14
C ALA A 60 2.08 -21.72 -5.75
N VAL A 61 2.41 -21.72 -7.04
CA VAL A 61 2.66 -20.49 -7.80
C VAL A 61 1.33 -19.96 -8.33
N LEU A 62 0.99 -18.72 -7.99
CA LEU A 62 -0.23 -18.03 -8.37
C LEU A 62 0.10 -16.77 -9.16
N SER A 63 -0.68 -16.49 -10.20
CA SER A 63 -0.68 -15.16 -10.81
C SER A 63 -1.24 -14.12 -9.83
N ALA A 64 -1.04 -12.83 -10.10
CA ALA A 64 -1.63 -11.77 -9.30
C ALA A 64 -3.17 -11.84 -9.26
N VAL A 65 -3.79 -12.29 -10.37
CA VAL A 65 -5.25 -12.46 -10.49
C VAL A 65 -5.73 -13.65 -9.65
N ASP A 66 -5.02 -14.77 -9.72
CA ASP A 66 -5.36 -15.96 -8.94
C ASP A 66 -5.17 -15.72 -7.44
N LEU A 67 -4.11 -14.99 -7.07
CA LEU A 67 -3.89 -14.58 -5.68
C LEU A 67 -5.00 -13.64 -5.18
N GLY A 68 -5.43 -12.68 -6.00
CA GLY A 68 -6.59 -11.86 -5.70
C GLY A 68 -7.84 -12.71 -5.47
N SER A 69 -8.08 -13.69 -6.34
CA SER A 69 -9.22 -14.62 -6.22
C SER A 69 -9.14 -15.48 -4.95
N HIS A 70 -7.94 -15.90 -4.57
CA HIS A 70 -7.68 -16.60 -3.30
C HIS A 70 -8.05 -15.72 -2.09
N PHE A 71 -7.67 -14.44 -2.08
CA PHE A 71 -8.08 -13.52 -1.02
C PHE A 71 -9.58 -13.23 -1.00
N ALA A 72 -10.22 -13.13 -2.16
CA ALA A 72 -11.68 -13.01 -2.24
C ALA A 72 -12.37 -14.19 -1.58
N TYR A 73 -11.91 -15.42 -1.87
CA TYR A 73 -12.40 -16.63 -1.21
C TYR A 73 -12.18 -16.58 0.31
N LEU A 74 -10.98 -16.20 0.78
CA LEU A 74 -10.71 -16.08 2.22
C LEU A 74 -11.60 -15.04 2.90
N LYS A 75 -11.89 -13.92 2.23
CA LYS A 75 -12.84 -12.91 2.71
C LYS A 75 -14.23 -13.49 2.90
N ASP A 76 -14.72 -14.25 1.93
CA ASP A 76 -16.06 -14.84 1.99
C ASP A 76 -16.16 -15.91 3.09
N GLN A 77 -15.05 -16.55 3.43
CA GLN A 77 -14.94 -17.47 4.57
C GLN A 77 -14.72 -16.77 5.92
N GLY A 78 -14.63 -15.44 5.96
CA GLY A 78 -14.30 -14.69 7.18
C GLY A 78 -12.87 -14.91 7.69
N LYS A 79 -11.98 -15.40 6.83
CA LYS A 79 -10.58 -15.77 7.13
C LYS A 79 -9.57 -14.89 6.40
N LEU A 80 -9.98 -13.69 5.95
CA LEU A 80 -9.06 -12.76 5.31
C LEU A 80 -7.96 -12.34 6.31
N PRO A 81 -6.67 -12.46 5.95
CA PRO A 81 -5.58 -11.99 6.79
C PRO A 81 -5.65 -10.47 6.94
N LYS A 82 -5.35 -9.94 8.12
CA LYS A 82 -5.26 -8.48 8.35
C LYS A 82 -3.89 -7.95 7.97
N THR A 83 -2.86 -8.77 8.18
CA THR A 83 -1.47 -8.42 7.83
C THR A 83 -0.85 -9.51 6.97
N VAL A 84 -0.21 -9.08 5.89
CA VAL A 84 0.48 -9.96 4.93
C VAL A 84 1.94 -9.55 4.85
N LEU A 85 2.84 -10.52 4.96
CA LEU A 85 4.26 -10.34 4.68
C LEU A 85 4.59 -10.80 3.26
N LEU A 86 5.13 -9.91 2.43
CA LEU A 86 5.75 -10.23 1.17
C LEU A 86 7.26 -10.41 1.37
N GLN A 87 7.77 -11.60 1.07
CA GLN A 87 9.20 -11.92 1.15
C GLN A 87 9.77 -12.34 -0.21
N ASN A 88 11.10 -12.37 -0.32
CA ASN A 88 11.77 -13.01 -1.45
C ASN A 88 11.49 -14.52 -1.41
N SER A 89 11.41 -15.14 -2.58
CA SER A 89 11.53 -16.61 -2.69
C SER A 89 12.97 -16.99 -3.02
N ASP A 90 13.25 -18.28 -3.02
CA ASP A 90 14.51 -18.83 -3.52
C ASP A 90 14.74 -18.53 -5.01
N ASP A 91 13.65 -18.39 -5.78
CA ASP A 91 13.68 -18.20 -7.23
C ASP A 91 13.64 -16.74 -7.67
N SER A 92 13.16 -15.82 -6.82
CA SER A 92 12.93 -14.43 -7.23
C SER A 92 12.94 -13.45 -6.06
N LYS A 93 13.49 -12.26 -6.33
CA LYS A 93 13.44 -11.12 -5.42
C LYS A 93 12.14 -10.34 -5.60
N ILE A 94 11.72 -9.64 -4.56
CA ILE A 94 10.64 -8.65 -4.64
C ILE A 94 11.04 -7.58 -5.66
N ARG A 95 10.12 -7.30 -6.57
CA ARG A 95 10.27 -6.30 -7.65
C ARG A 95 9.12 -5.33 -7.58
N LYS A 96 9.27 -4.19 -8.26
CA LYS A 96 8.23 -3.15 -8.34
C LYS A 96 6.86 -3.69 -8.72
N ILE A 97 6.79 -4.62 -9.68
CA ILE A 97 5.54 -5.24 -10.12
C ILE A 97 4.83 -6.00 -8.99
N HIS A 98 5.57 -6.69 -8.11
CA HIS A 98 5.00 -7.38 -6.95
C HIS A 98 4.39 -6.38 -5.96
N LEU A 99 5.13 -5.29 -5.67
CA LEU A 99 4.66 -4.24 -4.77
C LEU A 99 3.39 -3.58 -5.30
N GLN A 100 3.33 -3.37 -6.62
CA GLN A 100 2.18 -2.83 -7.33
C GLN A 100 0.94 -3.70 -7.23
N TYR A 101 1.07 -5.01 -7.46
CA TYR A 101 -0.05 -5.94 -7.31
C TYR A 101 -0.50 -6.09 -5.86
N MET A 102 0.44 -6.19 -4.91
CA MET A 102 0.11 -6.24 -3.48
C MET A 102 -0.60 -4.97 -3.02
N ALA A 103 -0.12 -3.80 -3.43
CA ALA A 103 -0.78 -2.53 -3.15
C ALA A 103 -2.21 -2.46 -3.71
N ARG A 104 -2.43 -3.02 -4.91
CA ARG A 104 -3.77 -3.10 -5.50
C ARG A 104 -4.70 -3.98 -4.68
N MET A 105 -4.23 -5.16 -4.28
CA MET A 105 -5.00 -6.07 -3.42
C MET A 105 -5.23 -5.47 -2.02
N GLN A 106 -4.29 -4.68 -1.51
CA GLN A 106 -4.45 -3.91 -0.27
C GLN A 106 -5.68 -2.98 -0.35
N LEU A 107 -5.87 -2.32 -1.50
CA LEU A 107 -7.03 -1.45 -1.73
C LEU A 107 -8.33 -2.24 -1.91
N ASP A 108 -8.29 -3.42 -2.54
CA ASP A 108 -9.48 -4.25 -2.77
C ASP A 108 -10.01 -4.89 -1.49
N TYR A 109 -9.12 -5.43 -0.69
CA TYR A 109 -9.49 -6.31 0.42
C TYR A 109 -9.27 -5.67 1.79
N GLY A 110 -8.53 -4.56 1.87
CA GLY A 110 -8.36 -3.79 3.10
C GLY A 110 -7.41 -4.39 4.14
N PHE A 111 -6.61 -5.40 3.76
CA PHE A 111 -5.49 -5.86 4.59
C PHE A 111 -4.32 -4.88 4.51
N ARG A 112 -3.26 -5.09 5.30
CA ARG A 112 -2.00 -4.34 5.18
C ARG A 112 -0.89 -5.26 4.69
N THR A 113 -0.07 -4.80 3.77
CA THR A 113 1.08 -5.56 3.29
C THR A 113 2.38 -4.93 3.74
N TYR A 114 3.27 -5.76 4.26
CA TYR A 114 4.63 -5.40 4.61
C TYR A 114 5.60 -6.18 3.74
N TYR A 115 6.78 -5.65 3.51
CA TYR A 115 7.83 -6.33 2.77
C TYR A 115 9.20 -6.06 3.35
N ASP A 116 10.13 -6.99 3.11
CA ASP A 116 11.53 -6.78 3.42
C ASP A 116 12.20 -5.91 2.35
N ASN A 117 12.68 -4.74 2.76
CA ASN A 117 13.61 -3.94 1.98
C ASN A 117 15.00 -3.96 2.62
N LYS A 118 15.85 -4.89 2.17
CA LYS A 118 17.27 -4.99 2.57
C LYS A 118 17.45 -5.08 4.10
N GLY A 119 16.63 -5.88 4.76
CA GLY A 119 16.63 -6.11 6.21
C GLY A 119 15.77 -5.13 7.01
N THR A 120 15.12 -4.17 6.34
CA THR A 120 14.17 -3.24 6.98
C THR A 120 12.76 -3.61 6.56
N LEU A 121 11.88 -3.83 7.54
CA LEU A 121 10.47 -4.04 7.26
C LEU A 121 9.81 -2.72 6.85
N MET A 122 9.18 -2.71 5.68
CA MET A 122 8.46 -1.55 5.16
C MET A 122 7.00 -1.90 4.89
N GLU A 123 6.09 -0.99 5.20
CA GLU A 123 4.69 -1.10 4.78
C GLU A 123 4.54 -0.65 3.33
N ILE A 124 3.73 -1.36 2.55
CA ILE A 124 3.37 -0.94 1.20
C ILE A 124 2.36 0.21 1.30
N ASN A 125 2.74 1.36 0.76
CA ASN A 125 1.83 2.48 0.55
C ASN A 125 1.17 2.38 -0.84
N PRO A 126 -0.16 2.22 -0.95
CA PRO A 126 -0.83 2.11 -2.24
C PRO A 126 -0.76 3.37 -3.11
N GLN A 127 -0.55 4.54 -2.49
CA GLN A 127 -0.41 5.81 -3.20
C GLN A 127 0.96 5.89 -3.88
N ASP A 128 2.02 5.53 -3.17
CA ASP A 128 3.40 5.61 -3.68
C ASP A 128 3.67 4.58 -4.80
N THR A 129 2.96 3.46 -4.76
CA THR A 129 3.08 2.38 -5.75
C THR A 129 2.25 2.61 -7.02
N LYS A 130 1.47 3.70 -7.10
CA LYS A 130 0.54 3.99 -8.21
C LYS A 130 -0.48 2.87 -8.45
N ALA A 131 -0.95 2.22 -7.38
CA ALA A 131 -1.81 1.04 -7.48
C ALA A 131 -3.14 1.29 -8.22
N ARG A 132 -3.71 2.50 -8.10
CA ARG A 132 -4.94 2.88 -8.82
C ARG A 132 -4.75 2.91 -10.34
N ALA A 133 -3.60 3.34 -10.83
CA ALA A 133 -3.33 3.43 -12.27
C ALA A 133 -3.30 2.06 -12.97
N LEU A 134 -3.06 0.97 -12.23
CA LEU A 134 -3.11 -0.39 -12.78
C LEU A 134 -4.54 -0.81 -13.14
N GLN A 135 -5.55 -0.22 -12.50
CA GLN A 135 -6.95 -0.48 -12.80
C GLN A 135 -7.43 0.30 -14.03
N ASP A 136 -6.87 1.50 -14.24
CA ASP A 136 -7.21 2.36 -15.36
C ASP A 136 -6.58 1.88 -16.69
N HIS A 137 -5.55 1.02 -16.63
CA HIS A 137 -5.04 0.27 -17.79
C HIS A 137 -5.97 -0.89 -18.18
N HIS A 138 -7.25 -0.57 -18.42
CA HIS A 138 -8.08 -1.32 -19.34
C HIS A 138 -7.91 -0.68 -20.72
N GLU A 139 -6.75 -0.87 -21.35
CA GLU A 139 -6.66 -0.67 -22.78
C GLU A 139 -7.55 -1.76 -23.41
N ARG A 140 -8.81 -1.40 -23.66
CA ARG A 140 -9.71 -2.17 -24.50
C ARG A 140 -8.91 -2.46 -25.77
N ALA A 141 -8.59 -3.74 -26.00
CA ALA A 141 -8.02 -4.17 -27.27
C ALA A 141 -8.85 -3.50 -28.38
N PRO A 142 -8.22 -2.85 -29.39
CA PRO A 142 -8.95 -2.28 -30.49
C PRO A 142 -9.84 -3.38 -31.04
N THR A 143 -11.15 -3.17 -30.93
CA THR A 143 -12.12 -4.10 -31.50
C THR A 143 -11.88 -4.02 -33.01
N PRO A 144 -11.52 -5.11 -33.70
CA PRO A 144 -11.46 -5.07 -35.16
C PRO A 144 -12.88 -4.76 -35.63
N ASP A 145 -13.01 -3.58 -36.22
CA ASP A 145 -14.10 -3.13 -37.08
C ASP A 145 -15.52 -3.28 -36.51
N ALA A 146 -16.04 -2.16 -36.01
CA ALA A 146 -17.49 -1.95 -36.04
C ALA A 146 -17.98 -2.17 -37.49
N PRO A 147 -19.01 -3.01 -37.73
CA PRO A 147 -19.56 -3.14 -39.07
C PRO A 147 -20.07 -1.76 -39.52
N PRO A 148 -19.80 -1.37 -40.79
CA PRO A 148 -20.18 -0.05 -41.27
C PRO A 148 -21.68 0.18 -41.14
N PRO A 149 -22.11 1.43 -40.89
CA PRO A 149 -23.51 1.77 -40.72
C PRO A 149 -24.29 1.36 -41.95
N GLN A 150 -25.33 0.54 -41.76
CA GLN A 150 -26.26 0.18 -42.82
C GLN A 150 -27.16 1.39 -43.10
N ASP A 151 -26.99 1.99 -44.27
CA ASP A 151 -27.91 3.00 -44.79
C ASP A 151 -29.26 2.34 -45.09
N HIS A 152 -30.22 2.49 -44.18
CA HIS A 152 -31.62 2.21 -44.49
C HIS A 152 -32.21 3.39 -45.27
N THR A 153 -32.05 3.39 -46.59
CA THR A 153 -32.80 4.31 -47.45
C THR A 153 -34.25 3.83 -47.58
N PRO A 154 -35.27 4.63 -47.21
CA PRO A 154 -36.65 4.25 -47.39
C PRO A 154 -37.12 4.59 -48.81
N GLY A 155 -37.58 3.57 -49.55
CA GLY A 155 -38.58 3.74 -50.59
C GLY A 155 -38.11 3.66 -52.05
N ALA A 156 -38.62 2.64 -52.75
CA ALA A 156 -39.35 2.80 -54.01
C ALA A 156 -40.06 1.46 -54.32
N GLN A 157 -41.36 1.40 -54.03
CA GLN A 157 -42.24 0.41 -54.64
C GLN A 157 -42.60 0.91 -56.05
N TYR A 158 -42.53 0.01 -57.03
CA TYR A 158 -43.23 0.12 -58.31
C TYR A 158 -44.12 -1.11 -58.45
#